data_AF-A0A960FGV2-F1
#
_entry.id   AF-A0A960FGV2-F1
#
_cell.length_a   1.000
_cell.length_b   1.000
_cell.length_c   1.000
_cell.angle_alpha   90.00
_cell.angle_beta   90.00
_cell.angle_gamma   90.00
#
_symmetry.space_group_name_H-M   'P 1'
#
loop_
_entity.id
_entity.type
_entity.pdbx_description
1 polymer ?
#
loop_
_entity_poly.entity_id
_entity_poly.type
_entity_poly.pdbx_seq_one_letter_code
_entity_poly.pdbx_strand_id
1 'polypeptide(L)'
;MASLVHPGRFTADVAAALDDDADEFVVFVIGMRINQLWKVPKWLPVARSMGPMVAELMQHPEKGLLGFESSFGRTTTMIQYWRSFDQLEHFAHDRDDPHLQAWRDFNTKVGSSGDVGVYHETYRVKVADYECVYVNMPAMGLAKATAHVPIARKGDAARDRITAAARVSG
;
A
#
# COMPACT_ATOMS: atom_id res chain seq x y z
N MET A 1 -13.76 -9.00 13.81
CA MET A 1 -14.23 -7.92 14.71
C MET A 1 -14.72 -6.77 13.83
N ALA A 2 -15.85 -6.15 14.14
CA ALA A 2 -16.31 -4.97 13.40
C ALA A 2 -15.30 -3.82 13.62
N SER A 3 -14.79 -3.23 12.53
CA SER A 3 -13.88 -2.08 12.63
C SER A 3 -14.61 -0.90 13.28
N LEU A 4 -14.03 -0.31 14.32
CA LEU A 4 -14.60 0.85 15.01
C LEU A 4 -14.72 2.02 14.02
N VAL A 5 -15.92 2.56 13.87
CA VAL A 5 -16.15 3.79 13.09
C VAL A 5 -15.79 5.00 13.96
N HIS A 6 -15.04 5.94 13.39
CA HIS A 6 -14.70 7.21 14.05
C HIS A 6 -15.57 8.35 13.49
N PRO A 7 -16.58 8.85 14.25
CA PRO A 7 -17.40 9.97 13.81
C PRO A 7 -16.58 11.26 13.71
N GLY A 8 -16.80 12.05 12.66
CA GLY A 8 -16.07 13.29 12.40
C GLY A 8 -15.09 13.17 11.23
N ARG A 9 -14.14 14.10 11.15
CA ARG A 9 -13.17 14.21 10.05
C ARG A 9 -11.76 13.97 10.56
N PHE A 10 -11.07 13.06 9.90
CA PHE A 10 -9.72 12.62 10.23
C PHE A 10 -8.82 12.68 9.00
N THR A 11 -7.52 12.68 9.24
CA THR A 11 -6.47 12.61 8.21
C THR A 11 -5.36 11.64 8.65
N ALA A 12 -4.37 11.43 7.78
CA ALA A 12 -3.17 10.69 8.10
C ALA A 12 -2.05 11.66 8.48
N ASP A 13 -1.33 11.37 9.55
CA ASP A 13 -0.03 11.98 9.84
C ASP A 13 1.06 10.97 9.50
N VAL A 14 1.63 11.14 8.30
CA VAL A 14 2.67 10.25 7.78
C VAL A 14 4.02 10.50 8.47
N ALA A 15 4.31 11.75 8.84
CA ALA A 15 5.59 12.10 9.46
C ALA A 15 5.81 11.33 10.77
N ALA A 16 4.74 11.12 11.54
CA ALA A 16 4.76 10.31 12.77
C ALA A 16 5.15 8.83 12.55
N ALA A 17 5.14 8.34 11.31
CA ALA A 17 5.47 6.97 10.95
C ALA A 17 6.79 6.83 10.19
N LEU A 18 7.48 7.93 9.88
CA LEU A 18 8.76 7.94 9.16
C LEU A 18 9.92 8.32 10.11
N ASP A 19 11.15 8.21 9.61
CA ASP A 19 12.33 8.72 10.30
C ASP A 19 12.37 10.26 10.22
N ASP A 20 13.02 10.93 11.18
CA ASP A 20 12.98 12.39 11.34
C ASP A 20 13.50 13.17 10.11
N ASP A 21 14.37 12.56 9.31
CA ASP A 21 14.97 13.13 8.09
C ASP A 21 14.28 12.71 6.80
N ALA A 22 13.25 11.87 6.86
CA ALA A 22 12.52 11.41 5.68
C ALA A 22 11.60 12.51 5.12
N ASP A 23 11.79 12.83 3.84
CA ASP A 23 11.00 13.84 3.12
C ASP A 23 9.95 13.23 2.16
N GLU A 24 9.95 11.92 2.00
CA GLU A 24 9.03 11.17 1.15
C GLU A 24 8.67 9.79 1.71
N PHE A 25 7.61 9.21 1.17
CA PHE A 25 7.19 7.83 1.37
C PHE A 25 6.72 7.24 0.05
N VAL A 26 6.44 5.93 0.02
CA VAL A 26 6.00 5.25 -1.20
C VAL A 26 4.57 4.72 -1.08
N VAL A 27 3.77 4.97 -2.11
CA VAL A 27 2.50 4.29 -2.37
C VAL A 27 2.72 3.30 -3.50
N PHE A 28 2.57 2.02 -3.21
CA PHE A 28 2.73 0.94 -4.17
C PHE A 28 1.38 0.27 -4.42
N VAL A 29 0.86 0.41 -5.64
CA VAL A 29 -0.39 -0.22 -6.06
C VAL A 29 -0.02 -1.47 -6.83
N ILE A 30 -0.48 -2.65 -6.41
CA ILE A 30 -0.21 -3.92 -7.07
C ILE A 30 -1.47 -4.74 -7.17
N GLY A 31 -1.61 -5.54 -8.23
CA GLY A 31 -2.73 -6.44 -8.32
C GLY A 31 -2.62 -7.47 -9.43
N MET A 32 -3.63 -8.33 -9.47
CA MET A 32 -3.80 -9.31 -10.54
C MET A 32 -5.18 -9.19 -11.17
N ARG A 33 -5.29 -9.57 -12.44
CA ARG A 33 -6.57 -9.71 -13.14
C ARG A 33 -6.72 -11.12 -13.69
N ILE A 34 -7.86 -11.74 -13.40
CA ILE A 34 -8.22 -13.03 -13.97
C ILE A 34 -8.88 -12.81 -15.33
N ASN A 35 -8.15 -13.13 -16.41
CA ASN A 35 -8.67 -12.97 -17.77
C ASN A 35 -9.50 -14.19 -18.18
N GLN A 36 -9.08 -15.40 -17.78
CA GLN A 36 -9.75 -16.66 -18.09
C GLN A 36 -10.23 -17.34 -16.80
N LEU A 37 -11.47 -17.07 -16.37
CA LEU A 37 -11.99 -17.51 -15.06
C LEU A 37 -11.96 -19.04 -14.86
N TRP A 38 -12.17 -19.82 -15.92
CA TRP A 38 -12.17 -21.29 -15.86
C TRP A 38 -10.78 -21.91 -15.75
N LYS A 39 -9.70 -21.15 -15.98
CA LYS A 39 -8.31 -21.64 -15.85
C LYS A 39 -7.82 -21.56 -14.41
N VAL A 40 -8.56 -22.17 -13.47
CA VAL A 40 -8.25 -22.18 -12.03
C VAL A 40 -6.80 -22.59 -11.72
N PRO A 41 -6.22 -23.63 -12.35
CA PRO A 41 -4.83 -24.00 -12.09
C PRO A 41 -3.80 -22.94 -12.47
N LYS A 42 -4.17 -21.97 -13.33
CA LYS A 42 -3.31 -20.85 -13.72
C LYS A 42 -3.38 -19.70 -12.73
N TRP A 43 -4.60 -19.27 -12.36
CA TRP A 43 -4.76 -18.05 -11.55
C TRP A 43 -4.72 -18.29 -10.05
N LEU A 44 -5.10 -19.47 -9.56
CA LEU A 44 -5.13 -19.74 -8.12
C LEU A 44 -3.74 -19.70 -7.44
N PRO A 45 -2.67 -20.24 -8.04
CA PRO A 45 -1.33 -20.11 -7.46
C PRO A 45 -0.84 -18.65 -7.39
N VAL A 46 -1.14 -17.85 -8.42
CA VAL A 46 -0.79 -16.42 -8.44
C VAL A 46 -1.52 -15.68 -7.32
N ALA A 47 -2.83 -15.91 -7.17
CA ALA A 47 -3.63 -15.30 -6.10
C ALA A 47 -3.11 -15.66 -4.70
N ARG A 48 -2.59 -16.87 -4.52
CA ARG A 48 -2.06 -17.35 -3.23
C ARG A 48 -0.65 -16.83 -2.92
N SER A 49 0.09 -16.30 -3.88
CA SER A 49 1.46 -15.81 -3.67
C SER A 49 1.54 -14.54 -2.81
N MET A 50 0.48 -13.71 -2.82
CA MET A 50 0.47 -12.44 -2.09
C MET A 50 0.40 -12.62 -0.57
N GLY A 51 -0.30 -13.65 -0.09
CA GLY A 51 -0.48 -13.89 1.35
C GLY A 51 0.87 -14.05 2.10
N PRO A 52 1.74 -14.97 1.67
CA PRO A 52 3.07 -15.13 2.28
C PRO A 52 3.94 -13.88 2.19
N MET A 53 3.94 -13.16 1.07
CA MET A 53 4.71 -11.90 0.93
C MET A 53 4.28 -10.86 1.96
N VAL A 54 2.97 -10.66 2.12
CA VAL A 54 2.44 -9.71 3.12
C VAL A 54 2.72 -10.20 4.54
N ALA A 55 2.60 -11.50 4.81
CA ALA A 55 2.88 -12.05 6.13
C ALA A 55 4.35 -11.84 6.54
N GLU A 56 5.28 -12.03 5.61
CA GLU A 56 6.71 -11.74 5.79
C GLU A 56 6.92 -10.26 6.18
N LEU A 57 6.38 -9.34 5.39
CA LEU A 57 6.51 -7.90 5.64
C LEU A 57 5.88 -7.46 6.97
N MET A 58 4.77 -8.09 7.38
CA MET A 58 4.13 -7.79 8.67
C MET A 58 4.91 -8.33 9.86
N GLN A 59 5.67 -9.43 9.70
CA GLN A 59 6.51 -10.00 10.75
C GLN A 59 7.85 -9.24 10.87
N HIS A 60 8.26 -8.58 9.79
CA HIS A 60 9.53 -7.89 9.65
C HIS A 60 9.32 -6.39 9.33
N PRO A 61 8.83 -5.58 10.29
CA PRO A 61 8.52 -4.17 10.06
C PRO A 61 9.74 -3.34 9.63
N GLU A 62 10.96 -3.80 9.93
CA GLU A 62 12.23 -3.22 9.48
C GLU A 62 12.38 -3.22 7.94
N LYS A 63 11.64 -4.09 7.24
CA LYS A 63 11.57 -4.13 5.77
C LYS A 63 10.77 -2.97 5.18
N GLY A 64 10.17 -2.13 6.02
CA GLY A 64 9.66 -0.82 5.61
C GLY A 64 8.20 -0.77 5.18
N LEU A 65 7.44 -1.87 5.22
CA LEU A 65 6.00 -1.83 5.01
C LEU A 65 5.31 -1.16 6.20
N LEU A 66 4.63 -0.03 5.94
CA LEU A 66 3.81 0.70 6.91
C LEU A 66 2.42 0.09 7.06
N GLY A 67 1.88 -0.43 5.94
CA GLY A 67 0.58 -1.09 5.94
C GLY A 67 0.05 -1.28 4.54
N PHE A 68 -1.10 -1.94 4.43
CA PHE A 68 -1.75 -2.18 3.15
C PHE A 68 -3.27 -2.26 3.27
N GLU A 69 -3.94 -2.03 2.15
CA GLU A 69 -5.37 -2.28 1.96
C GLU A 69 -5.58 -3.15 0.73
N SER A 70 -6.63 -3.96 0.74
CA SER A 70 -6.94 -4.87 -0.37
C SER A 70 -8.40 -4.78 -0.80
N SER A 71 -8.62 -4.70 -2.10
CA SER A 71 -9.91 -4.86 -2.74
C SER A 71 -9.90 -6.10 -3.63
N PHE A 72 -11.01 -6.83 -3.61
CA PHE A 72 -11.16 -8.10 -4.31
C PHE A 72 -12.26 -7.99 -5.36
N GLY A 73 -12.02 -8.66 -6.49
CA GLY A 73 -12.92 -8.72 -7.63
C GLY A 73 -12.26 -9.52 -8.75
N ARG A 74 -12.74 -9.36 -9.99
CA ARG A 74 -12.05 -9.94 -11.14
C ARG A 74 -10.63 -9.40 -11.32
N THR A 75 -10.46 -8.13 -10.97
CA THR A 75 -9.16 -7.49 -10.75
C THR A 75 -9.04 -7.25 -9.26
N THR A 76 -7.97 -7.73 -8.66
CA THR A 76 -7.61 -7.39 -7.30
C THR A 76 -6.76 -6.14 -7.31
N THR A 77 -6.83 -5.36 -6.23
CA THR A 77 -5.93 -4.24 -6.00
C THR A 77 -5.49 -4.28 -4.56
N MET A 78 -4.19 -4.23 -4.34
CA MET A 78 -3.57 -4.04 -3.04
C MET A 78 -2.81 -2.72 -3.10
N ILE A 79 -3.15 -1.80 -2.20
CA ILE A 79 -2.41 -0.55 -2.01
C ILE A 79 -1.52 -0.78 -0.80
N GLN A 80 -0.22 -0.62 -0.97
CA GLN A 80 0.77 -0.74 0.09
C GLN A 80 1.41 0.62 0.34
N TYR A 81 1.71 0.90 1.59
CA TYR A 81 2.41 2.11 2.03
C TYR A 81 3.75 1.70 2.58
N TRP A 82 4.81 2.34 2.10
CA TRP A 82 6.19 1.99 2.42
C TRP A 82 6.94 3.21 2.91
N ARG A 83 7.86 2.99 3.86
CA ARG A 83 8.76 4.02 4.41
C ARG A 83 9.64 4.65 3.32
N SER A 84 10.18 3.83 2.41
CA SER A 84 11.06 4.30 1.34
C SER A 84 10.97 3.43 0.09
N PHE A 85 11.41 3.97 -1.05
CA PHE A 85 11.54 3.20 -2.29
C PHE A 85 12.62 2.12 -2.16
N ASP A 86 13.75 2.44 -1.53
CA ASP A 86 14.88 1.52 -1.40
C ASP A 86 14.49 0.26 -0.62
N GLN A 87 13.67 0.40 0.43
CA GLN A 87 13.15 -0.76 1.17
C GLN A 87 12.18 -1.62 0.35
N LEU A 88 11.29 -0.99 -0.45
CA LEU A 88 10.42 -1.70 -1.38
C LEU A 88 11.25 -2.45 -2.44
N GLU A 89 12.24 -1.79 -3.04
CA GLU A 89 13.12 -2.39 -4.04
C GLU A 89 13.95 -3.53 -3.45
N HIS A 90 14.47 -3.35 -2.23
CA HIS A 90 15.24 -4.36 -1.52
C HIS A 90 14.42 -5.63 -1.32
N PHE A 91 13.21 -5.52 -0.74
CA PHE A 91 12.31 -6.67 -0.57
C PHE A 91 11.99 -7.37 -1.90
N ALA A 92 11.87 -6.61 -2.99
CA ALA A 92 11.58 -7.18 -4.31
C ALA A 92 12.76 -7.99 -4.90
N HIS A 93 14.00 -7.73 -4.46
CA HIS A 93 15.23 -8.32 -5.01
C HIS A 93 15.97 -9.24 -4.03
N ASP A 94 15.60 -9.25 -2.75
CA ASP A 94 16.22 -10.13 -1.77
C ASP A 94 15.86 -11.60 -2.10
N ARG A 95 16.88 -12.46 -2.03
CA ARG A 95 16.78 -13.90 -2.29
C ARG A 95 16.18 -14.66 -1.11
N ASP A 96 16.29 -14.11 0.08
CA ASP A 96 15.71 -14.66 1.29
C ASP A 96 14.24 -14.24 1.44
N ASP A 97 13.78 -13.28 0.63
CA ASP A 97 12.39 -12.85 0.56
C ASP A 97 11.53 -13.62 -0.46
N PRO A 98 10.21 -13.76 -0.18
CA PRO A 98 9.31 -14.56 -1.01
C PRO A 98 9.03 -13.96 -2.41
N HIS A 99 9.35 -12.69 -2.65
CA HIS A 99 8.99 -12.01 -3.90
C HIS A 99 9.64 -12.65 -5.15
N LEU A 100 10.95 -12.89 -5.12
CA LEU A 100 11.66 -13.46 -6.27
C LEU A 100 11.13 -14.85 -6.66
N GLN A 101 10.80 -15.68 -5.66
CA GLN A 101 10.23 -17.00 -5.93
C GLN A 101 8.83 -16.89 -6.52
N ALA A 102 7.99 -15.99 -6.01
CA ALA A 102 6.65 -15.73 -6.57
C ALA A 102 6.73 -15.26 -8.03
N TRP A 103 7.71 -14.39 -8.35
CA TRP A 103 7.93 -13.91 -9.72
C TRP A 103 8.40 -15.03 -10.67
N ARG A 104 9.32 -15.88 -10.23
CA ARG A 104 9.76 -17.07 -10.99
C ARG A 104 8.60 -18.02 -11.27
N ASP A 105 7.78 -18.27 -10.25
CA ASP A 105 6.59 -19.12 -10.36
C ASP A 105 5.58 -18.55 -11.36
N PHE A 106 5.33 -17.24 -11.32
CA PHE A 106 4.46 -16.56 -12.27
C PHE A 106 4.97 -16.72 -13.70
N ASN A 107 6.25 -16.44 -13.94
CA ASN A 107 6.85 -16.55 -15.27
C ASN A 107 6.82 -17.99 -15.81
N THR A 108 7.02 -18.98 -14.95
CA THR A 108 7.00 -20.40 -15.34
C THR A 108 5.59 -20.90 -15.61
N LYS A 109 4.60 -20.55 -14.77
CA LYS A 109 3.24 -21.10 -14.83
C LYS A 109 2.32 -20.33 -15.77
N VAL A 110 2.50 -19.01 -15.87
CA VAL A 110 1.65 -18.10 -16.64
C VAL A 110 2.41 -17.48 -17.80
N GLY A 111 3.58 -16.89 -17.56
CA GLY A 111 4.38 -16.21 -18.58
C GLY A 111 3.54 -15.25 -19.44
N SER A 112 3.74 -15.32 -20.77
CA SER A 112 3.01 -14.49 -21.74
C SER A 112 1.68 -15.08 -22.24
N SER A 113 1.10 -16.07 -21.52
CA SER A 113 -0.13 -16.76 -21.97
C SER A 113 -1.38 -15.87 -22.01
N GLY A 114 -1.39 -14.76 -21.26
CA GLY A 114 -2.55 -13.86 -21.14
C GLY A 114 -3.69 -14.39 -20.25
N ASP A 115 -3.53 -15.58 -19.66
CA ASP A 115 -4.54 -16.20 -18.79
C ASP A 115 -4.81 -15.40 -17.51
N VAL A 116 -3.75 -14.77 -17.01
CA VAL A 116 -3.72 -13.93 -15.80
C VAL A 116 -2.81 -12.75 -16.08
N GLY A 117 -3.27 -11.55 -15.75
CA GLY A 117 -2.45 -10.35 -15.75
C GLY A 117 -1.99 -10.00 -14.33
N VAL A 118 -0.82 -9.38 -14.23
CA VAL A 118 -0.35 -8.70 -13.03
C VAL A 118 0.01 -7.26 -13.42
N TYR A 119 -0.19 -6.32 -12.51
CA TYR A 119 0.18 -4.92 -12.71
C TYR A 119 0.73 -4.37 -11.40
N HIS A 120 1.59 -3.36 -11.50
CA HIS A 120 1.98 -2.56 -10.37
C HIS A 120 2.28 -1.11 -10.79
N GLU A 121 2.11 -0.19 -9.87
CA GLU A 121 2.39 1.24 -9.99
C GLU A 121 3.10 1.68 -8.71
N THR A 122 4.18 2.44 -8.85
CA THR A 122 4.98 2.92 -7.70
C THR A 122 5.02 4.43 -7.72
N TYR A 123 4.60 5.06 -6.63
CA TYR A 123 4.56 6.50 -6.47
C TYR A 123 5.43 6.90 -5.28
N ARG A 124 6.47 7.70 -5.52
CA ARG A 124 7.20 8.41 -4.49
C ARG A 124 6.46 9.71 -4.21
N VAL A 125 6.03 9.89 -2.96
CA VAL A 125 5.19 11.01 -2.55
C VAL A 125 5.92 11.77 -1.46
N LYS A 126 6.19 13.05 -1.70
CA LYS A 126 6.79 13.89 -0.66
C LYS A 126 5.80 14.01 0.51
N VAL A 127 6.32 14.03 1.74
CA VAL A 127 5.51 14.29 2.95
C VAL A 127 4.80 15.65 2.84
N ALA A 128 5.36 16.59 2.08
CA ALA A 128 4.73 17.87 1.78
C ALA A 128 3.61 17.82 0.72
N ASP A 129 3.55 16.77 -0.11
CA ASP A 129 2.75 16.73 -1.34
C ASP A 129 1.65 15.65 -1.30
N TYR A 130 0.98 15.48 -0.16
CA TYR A 130 -0.19 14.60 -0.03
C TYR A 130 -1.34 15.24 0.74
N GLU A 131 -2.55 14.74 0.49
CA GLU A 131 -3.75 15.09 1.24
C GLU A 131 -4.68 13.89 1.33
N CYS A 132 -5.23 13.62 2.51
CA CYS A 132 -6.25 12.58 2.69
C CYS A 132 -7.25 12.98 3.77
N VAL A 133 -8.50 12.60 3.57
CA VAL A 133 -9.61 12.84 4.51
C VAL A 133 -10.42 11.57 4.67
N TYR A 134 -10.75 11.25 5.92
CA TYR A 134 -11.61 10.16 6.31
C TYR A 134 -12.78 10.75 7.10
N VAL A 135 -14.02 10.52 6.66
CA VAL A 135 -15.22 11.09 7.30
C VAL A 135 -16.16 9.98 7.72
N ASN A 136 -16.40 9.85 9.02
CA ASN A 136 -17.25 8.78 9.59
C ASN A 136 -16.82 7.38 9.12
N MET A 137 -15.51 7.15 9.01
CA MET A 137 -14.91 5.90 8.57
C MET A 137 -14.18 5.22 9.72
N PRO A 138 -14.03 3.89 9.70
CA PRO A 138 -12.92 3.25 10.39
C PRO A 138 -11.57 3.77 9.88
N ALA A 139 -10.52 3.65 10.69
CA ALA A 139 -9.16 3.88 10.20
C ALA A 139 -8.87 2.93 9.02
N MET A 140 -8.50 3.50 7.88
CA MET A 140 -8.19 2.77 6.66
C MET A 140 -7.09 3.49 5.87
N GLY A 141 -6.52 2.79 4.89
CA GLY A 141 -5.55 3.38 3.96
C GLY A 141 -4.35 3.97 4.69
N LEU A 142 -3.91 5.15 4.26
CA LEU A 142 -2.71 5.80 4.77
C LEU A 142 -2.81 6.11 6.27
N ALA A 143 -3.99 6.49 6.77
CA ALA A 143 -4.14 6.80 8.20
C ALA A 143 -4.06 5.57 9.11
N LYS A 144 -4.42 4.38 8.59
CA LYS A 144 -4.23 3.12 9.31
C LYS A 144 -2.79 2.64 9.26
N ALA A 145 -2.09 2.89 8.15
CA ALA A 145 -0.68 2.56 7.97
C ALA A 145 0.25 3.50 8.75
N THR A 146 -0.25 4.67 9.16
CA THR A 146 0.52 5.70 9.86
C THR A 146 -0.22 6.12 11.13
N ALA A 147 -0.52 7.42 11.32
CA ALA A 147 -1.31 7.91 12.43
C ALA A 147 -2.66 8.48 11.96
N HIS A 148 -3.76 8.00 12.56
CA HIS A 148 -5.12 8.48 12.30
C HIS A 148 -5.49 9.61 13.26
N VAL A 149 -5.47 10.86 12.77
CA VAL A 149 -5.60 12.06 13.62
C VAL A 149 -6.77 12.96 13.21
N PRO A 150 -7.44 13.66 14.14
CA PRO A 150 -8.51 14.60 13.79
C PRO A 150 -8.01 15.75 12.91
N ILE A 151 -8.82 16.20 11.95
CA ILE A 151 -8.50 17.41 11.17
C ILE A 151 -8.71 18.65 12.06
N ALA A 152 -7.70 19.52 12.15
CA ALA A 152 -7.82 20.79 12.85
C ALA A 152 -8.87 21.71 12.17
N ARG A 153 -9.60 22.52 12.95
CA ARG A 153 -10.72 23.37 12.50
C ARG A 153 -10.41 24.38 11.37
N LYS A 154 -9.15 24.55 10.94
CA LYS A 154 -8.72 25.51 9.92
C LYS A 154 -8.13 24.74 8.72
N GLY A 155 -8.76 24.84 7.54
CA GLY A 155 -8.34 24.13 6.31
C GLY A 155 -9.42 23.24 5.71
N ASP A 156 -10.64 23.77 5.53
CA ASP A 156 -11.77 22.99 5.03
C ASP A 156 -11.63 22.59 3.55
N ALA A 157 -10.89 23.36 2.75
CA ALA A 157 -10.62 23.06 1.35
C ALA A 157 -9.43 22.10 1.19
N ALA A 158 -9.49 21.19 0.21
CA ALA A 158 -8.38 20.28 -0.12
C ALA A 158 -7.08 21.04 -0.42
N ARG A 159 -7.19 22.22 -1.05
CA ARG A 159 -6.04 23.10 -1.35
C ARG A 159 -5.34 23.63 -0.10
N ASP A 160 -6.09 23.90 0.97
CA ASP A 160 -5.51 24.34 2.23
C ASP A 160 -4.75 23.19 2.90
N ARG A 161 -5.29 21.97 2.81
CA ARG A 161 -4.68 20.79 3.45
C ARG A 161 -3.43 20.29 2.73
N ILE A 162 -3.43 20.24 1.40
CA ILE A 162 -2.22 19.88 0.64
C ILE A 162 -1.08 20.89 0.89
N THR A 163 -1.41 22.15 1.12
CA THR A 163 -0.43 23.20 1.47
C THR A 163 -0.02 23.17 2.95
N ALA A 164 -0.88 22.68 3.84
CA ALA A 164 -0.60 22.58 5.27
C ALA A 164 0.22 21.33 5.62
N ALA A 165 0.05 20.22 4.88
CA ALA A 165 0.95 19.06 4.95
C ALA A 165 2.41 19.47 4.66
N ALA A 166 2.61 20.42 3.74
CA ALA A 166 3.90 21.03 3.46
C ALA A 166 4.51 21.91 4.57
N ARG A 167 3.80 22.17 5.68
CA ARG A 167 4.22 23.12 6.72
C ARG A 167 4.52 22.50 8.09
N VAL A 168 4.33 21.18 8.26
CA VAL A 168 4.70 20.49 9.52
C VAL A 168 6.22 20.24 9.60
N SER A 169 6.94 20.44 8.50
CA SER A 169 8.41 20.32 8.39
C SER A 169 9.16 21.67 8.53
N GLY A 170 8.73 22.54 9.45
CA GLY A 170 9.36 23.84 9.72
C GLY A 170 9.56 24.14 11.20
#